data_AF-A0A7V9BHM1-F1
#
_entry.id   AF-A0A7V9BHM1-F1
#
_cell.length_a   1.000
_cell.length_b   1.000
_cell.length_c   1.000
_cell.angle_alpha   90.00
_cell.angle_beta   90.00
_cell.angle_gamma   90.00
#
_symmetry.space_group_name_H-M   'P 1'
#
loop_
_entity.id
_entity.type
_entity.pdbx_description
1 polymer ?
#
loop_
_entity_poly.entity_id
_entity_poly.type
_entity_poly.pdbx_seq_one_letter_code
_entity_poly.pdbx_strand_id
1 'polypeptide(L)'
;DYGKPVVISGFEPLDLLQSVYMVLRQLVEGRCEVENQYARVVPADGNPAALAVLEEVFELRPHFEWRGLGFISHSGLKLSEAYRDLDAELRFEVPGVRVADPKACQCGEVLKGVIKPWECKVFGTACTPERPIGTCMVSSEGACAAYYNYGRFAREREVV
;
A
#
# COMPACT_ATOMS: atom_id res chain seq x y z
N ASP A 1 19.06 9.07 -4.45
CA ASP A 1 18.26 9.65 -5.55
C ASP A 1 17.19 10.63 -5.09
N TYR A 2 16.35 10.31 -4.10
CA TYR A 2 15.24 11.19 -3.68
C TYR A 2 15.43 11.93 -2.34
N GLY A 3 16.54 11.69 -1.62
CA GLY A 3 16.83 12.38 -0.36
C GLY A 3 15.82 12.11 0.75
N LYS A 4 15.23 10.90 0.78
CA LYS A 4 14.25 10.50 1.79
C LYS A 4 14.84 9.41 2.71
N PRO A 5 14.98 9.66 4.02
CA PRO A 5 15.38 8.62 4.96
C PRO A 5 14.29 7.55 5.06
N VAL A 6 14.69 6.29 5.16
CA VAL A 6 13.77 5.14 5.22
C VAL A 6 14.25 4.19 6.32
N VAL A 7 13.31 3.63 7.08
CA VAL A 7 13.59 2.58 8.06
C VAL A 7 12.67 1.40 7.78
N ILE A 8 13.26 0.21 7.56
CA ILE A 8 12.50 -1.05 7.47
C ILE A 8 12.05 -1.43 8.88
N SER A 9 10.74 -1.48 9.11
CA SER A 9 10.13 -1.70 10.43
C SER A 9 9.44 -3.07 10.51
N GLY A 10 9.41 -3.62 11.72
CA GLY A 10 8.45 -4.67 12.08
C GLY A 10 7.04 -4.10 12.34
N PHE A 11 6.15 -4.98 12.82
CA PHE A 11 4.73 -4.66 13.04
C PHE A 11 4.35 -4.56 14.53
N GLU A 12 5.25 -4.87 15.45
CA GLU A 12 4.98 -4.70 16.88
C GLU A 12 4.98 -3.21 17.25
N PRO A 13 4.22 -2.78 18.28
CA PRO A 13 4.16 -1.37 18.67
C PRO A 13 5.54 -0.74 18.93
N LEU A 14 6.47 -1.49 19.54
CA LEU A 14 7.83 -1.02 19.79
C LEU A 14 8.68 -0.92 18.51
N ASP A 15 8.42 -1.77 17.51
CA ASP A 15 9.11 -1.68 16.22
C ASP A 15 8.77 -0.37 15.52
N LEU A 16 7.48 -0.03 15.50
CA LEU A 16 7.00 1.21 14.91
C LEU A 16 7.57 2.44 15.64
N LEU A 17 7.52 2.46 16.98
CA LEU A 17 8.06 3.56 17.78
C LEU A 17 9.56 3.76 17.56
N GLN A 18 10.33 2.66 17.56
CA GLN A 18 11.76 2.72 17.30
C GLN A 18 12.07 3.19 15.88
N SER A 19 11.33 2.70 14.88
CA SER A 19 11.53 3.10 13.48
C SER A 19 11.24 4.58 13.26
N VAL A 20 10.18 5.12 13.87
CA VAL A 20 9.90 6.56 13.86
C VAL A 20 11.04 7.34 14.52
N TYR A 21 11.52 6.90 15.68
CA TYR A 21 12.67 7.51 16.35
C TYR A 21 13.93 7.51 15.47
N MET A 22 14.21 6.41 14.78
CA MET A 22 15.36 6.28 13.87
C MET A 22 15.27 7.26 12.69
N VAL A 23 14.09 7.39 12.05
CA VAL A 23 13.86 8.41 11.01
C VAL A 23 14.08 9.82 11.55
N LEU A 24 13.51 10.15 12.70
CA LEU A 24 13.69 11.48 13.32
C LEU A 24 15.15 11.78 13.63
N ARG A 25 15.90 10.78 14.11
CA ARG A 25 17.33 10.92 14.38
C ARG A 25 18.12 11.20 13.10
N GLN A 26 17.85 10.48 12.00
CA GLN A 26 18.47 10.77 10.71
C GLN A 26 18.20 12.21 10.26
N LEU A 27 16.97 12.70 10.39
CA LEU A 27 16.60 14.08 10.04
C LEU A 27 17.38 15.12 10.86
N VAL A 28 17.51 14.91 12.18
CA VAL A 28 18.26 15.80 13.08
C VAL A 28 19.75 15.80 12.74
N GLU A 29 20.30 14.63 12.38
CA GLU A 29 21.71 14.45 12.02
C GLU A 29 22.04 14.86 10.57
N GLY A 30 21.03 15.22 9.77
CA GLY A 30 21.20 15.49 8.34
C GLY A 30 21.60 14.26 7.51
N ARG A 31 21.33 13.05 8.03
CA ARG A 31 21.56 11.78 7.32
C ARG A 31 20.35 11.39 6.47
N CYS A 32 20.60 10.60 5.44
CA CYS A 32 19.57 10.08 4.54
C CYS A 32 19.97 8.67 4.10
N GLU A 33 19.70 7.70 4.95
CA GLU A 33 20.09 6.30 4.78
C GLU A 33 18.86 5.38 4.83
N VAL A 34 19.03 4.15 4.33
CA VAL A 34 18.10 3.05 4.58
C VAL A 34 18.62 2.28 5.78
N GLU A 35 17.94 2.41 6.92
CA GLU A 35 18.25 1.64 8.12
C GLU A 35 17.26 0.47 8.28
N ASN A 36 17.66 -0.58 9.00
CA ASN A 36 16.84 -1.78 9.19
C ASN A 36 16.58 -2.02 10.68
N GLN A 37 15.41 -1.60 11.16
CA GLN A 37 14.95 -1.88 12.52
C GLN A 37 14.51 -3.35 12.65
N TYR A 38 14.03 -3.95 11.56
CA TYR A 38 13.50 -5.30 11.53
C TYR A 38 14.54 -6.39 11.20
N ALA A 39 15.82 -6.15 11.54
CA ALA A 39 16.95 -7.02 11.19
C ALA A 39 16.83 -8.47 11.69
N ARG A 40 15.96 -8.73 12.69
CA ARG A 40 15.66 -10.08 13.18
C ARG A 40 14.88 -10.94 12.18
N VAL A 41 14.20 -10.32 11.19
CA VAL A 41 13.42 -11.01 10.15
C VAL A 41 13.93 -10.67 8.75
N VAL A 42 14.37 -9.43 8.53
CA VAL A 42 14.77 -8.95 7.19
C VAL A 42 16.29 -8.94 7.08
N PRO A 43 16.91 -9.92 6.38
CA PRO A 43 18.33 -9.89 6.05
C PRO A 43 18.63 -8.84 4.97
N ALA A 44 19.90 -8.40 4.88
CA ALA A 44 20.33 -7.37 3.94
C ALA A 44 20.08 -7.73 2.47
N ASP A 45 20.29 -9.01 2.11
CA ASP A 45 20.12 -9.50 0.74
C ASP A 45 18.67 -9.96 0.46
N GLY A 46 17.74 -9.76 1.40
CA GLY A 46 16.37 -10.26 1.30
C GLY A 46 16.31 -11.79 1.27
N ASN A 47 15.39 -12.36 0.50
CA ASN A 47 15.27 -13.80 0.32
C ASN A 47 15.69 -14.19 -1.10
N PRO A 48 16.94 -14.65 -1.32
CA PRO A 48 17.45 -14.97 -2.65
C PRO A 48 16.63 -16.03 -3.39
N ALA A 49 16.10 -17.02 -2.68
CA ALA A 49 15.27 -18.07 -3.28
C ALA A 49 13.93 -17.50 -3.79
N ALA A 50 13.30 -16.61 -3.02
CA ALA A 50 12.07 -15.96 -3.45
C ALA A 50 12.31 -15.00 -4.62
N LEU A 51 13.40 -14.24 -4.60
CA LEU A 51 13.78 -13.34 -5.70
C LEU A 51 14.02 -14.12 -6.99
N ALA A 52 14.73 -15.25 -6.94
CA ALA A 52 14.96 -16.10 -8.11
C ALA A 52 13.64 -16.61 -8.73
N VAL A 53 12.68 -17.04 -7.89
CA VAL A 53 11.37 -17.48 -8.37
C VAL A 53 10.58 -16.32 -8.97
N LEU A 54 10.63 -15.13 -8.36
CA LEU A 54 9.96 -13.95 -8.92
C LEU A 54 10.54 -13.58 -10.30
N GLU A 55 11.86 -13.64 -10.46
CA GLU A 55 12.55 -13.38 -11.73
C GLU A 55 12.26 -14.44 -12.81
N GLU A 56 12.10 -15.70 -12.42
CA GLU A 56 11.74 -16.80 -13.34
C GLU A 56 10.29 -16.68 -13.83
N VAL A 57 9.36 -16.45 -12.89
CA VAL A 57 7.92 -16.53 -13.15
C VAL A 57 7.35 -15.23 -13.73
N PHE A 58 7.91 -14.07 -13.36
CA PHE A 58 7.33 -12.78 -13.70
C PHE A 58 8.28 -11.88 -14.49
N GLU A 59 7.68 -11.02 -15.31
CA GLU A 59 8.36 -9.90 -15.96
C GLU A 59 7.64 -8.58 -15.67
N LEU A 60 8.41 -7.50 -15.69
CA LEU A 60 7.92 -6.17 -15.32
C LEU A 60 7.05 -5.57 -16.44
N ARG A 61 5.84 -5.10 -16.08
CA ARG A 61 5.01 -4.35 -17.01
C ARG A 61 5.55 -2.92 -17.15
N PRO A 62 5.58 -2.35 -18.37
CA PRO A 62 5.97 -0.95 -18.56
C PRO A 62 5.09 0.00 -17.75
N HIS A 63 3.78 -0.21 -17.77
CA HIS A 63 2.79 0.59 -17.05
C HIS A 63 1.70 -0.33 -16.47
N PHE A 64 1.21 0.01 -15.28
CA PHE A 64 0.08 -0.68 -14.67
C PHE A 64 -0.82 0.31 -13.94
N GLU A 65 -2.13 0.08 -13.99
CA GLU A 65 -3.11 0.93 -13.32
C GLU A 65 -3.24 0.49 -11.86
N TRP A 66 -2.95 1.41 -10.94
CA TRP A 66 -3.24 1.27 -9.53
C TRP A 66 -4.56 1.99 -9.25
N ARG A 67 -5.59 1.24 -8.85
CA ARG A 67 -6.92 1.81 -8.58
C ARG A 67 -6.82 2.96 -7.57
N GLY A 68 -7.35 4.13 -7.93
CA GLY A 68 -7.29 5.35 -7.12
C GLY A 68 -5.99 6.16 -7.24
N LEU A 69 -4.95 5.63 -7.90
CA LEU A 69 -3.66 6.30 -8.12
C LEU A 69 -3.35 6.53 -9.60
N GLY A 70 -4.04 5.81 -10.51
CA GLY A 70 -3.83 5.90 -11.95
C GLY A 70 -2.70 5.00 -12.44
N PHE A 71 -2.17 5.28 -13.64
CA PHE A 71 -1.08 4.51 -14.21
C PHE A 71 0.26 4.91 -13.60
N ILE A 72 1.00 3.91 -13.12
CA ILE A 72 2.35 4.07 -12.58
C ILE A 72 3.29 3.21 -13.42
N SER A 73 4.40 3.80 -13.86
CA SER A 73 5.42 3.07 -14.64
C SER A 73 6.10 2.00 -13.79
N HIS A 74 6.42 0.85 -14.40
CA HIS A 74 7.22 -0.21 -13.78
C HIS A 74 6.70 -0.66 -12.42
N SER A 75 5.37 -0.73 -12.26
CA SER A 75 4.69 -0.92 -10.97
C SER A 75 3.83 -2.18 -10.90
N GLY A 76 3.80 -2.97 -11.97
CA GLY A 76 3.04 -4.21 -12.04
C GLY A 76 3.85 -5.32 -12.70
N LEU A 77 3.50 -6.56 -12.40
CA LEU A 77 4.11 -7.75 -12.98
C LEU A 77 3.14 -8.42 -13.95
N LYS A 78 3.68 -9.19 -14.89
CA LYS A 78 2.94 -10.17 -15.70
C LYS A 78 3.70 -11.49 -15.70
N LEU A 79 3.04 -12.58 -16.05
CA LEU A 79 3.73 -13.85 -16.23
C LEU A 79 4.76 -13.71 -17.35
N SER A 80 5.93 -14.32 -17.15
CA SER A 80 6.97 -14.37 -18.17
C SER A 80 6.55 -15.25 -19.34
N GLU A 81 7.22 -15.09 -20.48
CA GLU A 81 6.91 -15.86 -21.69
C GLU A 81 6.95 -17.38 -21.46
N ALA A 82 7.85 -17.86 -20.59
CA ALA A 82 7.95 -19.27 -20.23
C ALA A 82 6.69 -19.83 -19.54
N TYR A 83 5.88 -18.97 -18.93
CA TYR A 83 4.64 -19.31 -18.22
C TYR A 83 3.38 -18.83 -18.94
N ARG A 84 3.48 -18.44 -20.22
CA ARG A 84 2.34 -17.92 -21.01
C ARG A 84 1.12 -18.84 -21.05
N ASP A 85 1.32 -20.15 -20.96
CA ASP A 85 0.24 -21.15 -20.98
C ASP A 85 -0.63 -21.11 -19.70
N LEU A 86 -0.16 -20.41 -18.66
CA LEU A 86 -0.90 -20.15 -17.43
C LEU A 86 -1.52 -18.75 -17.39
N ASP A 87 -1.21 -17.88 -18.36
CA ASP A 87 -1.69 -16.50 -18.36
C ASP A 87 -3.14 -16.40 -18.83
N ALA A 88 -4.03 -16.03 -17.91
CA ALA A 88 -5.45 -15.84 -18.19
C ALA A 88 -5.70 -14.68 -19.17
N GLU A 89 -4.87 -13.64 -19.18
CA GLU A 89 -4.98 -12.51 -20.11
C GLU A 89 -4.71 -12.96 -21.57
N LEU A 90 -3.93 -14.02 -21.78
CA LEU A 90 -3.68 -14.60 -23.10
C LEU A 90 -4.70 -15.66 -23.49
N ARG A 91 -5.25 -16.38 -22.51
CA ARG A 91 -6.17 -17.51 -22.74
C ARG A 91 -7.61 -17.10 -22.95
N PHE A 92 -8.03 -15.96 -22.40
CA PHE A 92 -9.42 -15.54 -22.40
C PHE A 92 -9.56 -14.12 -22.92
N GLU A 93 -10.44 -13.95 -23.89
CA GLU A 93 -10.86 -12.62 -24.33
C GLU A 93 -11.88 -12.06 -23.34
N VAL A 94 -11.51 -10.99 -22.64
CA VAL A 94 -12.39 -10.30 -21.68
C VAL A 94 -12.73 -8.92 -22.24
N PRO A 95 -14.02 -8.51 -22.21
CA PRO A 95 -14.40 -7.15 -22.59
C PRO A 95 -13.65 -6.12 -21.72
N GLY A 96 -12.95 -5.17 -22.36
CA GLY A 96 -12.14 -4.14 -21.69
C GLY A 96 -12.94 -3.05 -20.98
N VAL A 97 -13.98 -3.41 -20.22
CA VAL A 97 -14.88 -2.47 -19.55
C VAL A 97 -14.18 -1.87 -18.35
N ARG A 98 -13.91 -0.56 -18.44
CA ARG A 98 -13.42 0.22 -17.29
C ARG A 98 -14.61 0.75 -16.49
N VAL A 99 -14.70 0.36 -15.24
CA VAL A 99 -15.67 0.89 -14.28
C VAL A 99 -14.97 1.91 -13.41
N ALA A 100 -15.38 3.18 -13.52
CA ALA A 100 -14.85 4.23 -12.67
C ALA A 100 -15.24 4.01 -11.20
N ASP A 101 -14.38 4.49 -10.30
CA ASP A 101 -14.70 4.50 -8.88
C ASP A 101 -15.95 5.35 -8.58
N PRO A 102 -16.74 5.01 -7.56
CA PRO A 102 -17.88 5.81 -7.16
C PRO A 102 -17.46 7.25 -6.84
N LYS A 103 -18.07 8.23 -7.52
CA LYS A 103 -17.74 9.67 -7.37
C LYS A 103 -17.81 10.19 -5.93
N ALA A 104 -18.65 9.58 -5.09
CA ALA A 104 -18.81 9.97 -3.69
C ALA A 104 -17.65 9.50 -2.79
N CYS A 105 -16.83 8.55 -3.26
CA CYS A 105 -15.74 7.96 -2.50
C CYS A 105 -14.41 8.67 -2.77
N GLN A 106 -13.61 8.87 -1.73
CA GLN A 106 -12.29 9.52 -1.81
C GLN A 106 -11.15 8.56 -1.45
N CYS A 107 -11.29 7.27 -1.76
CA CYS A 107 -10.27 6.25 -1.46
C CYS A 107 -8.89 6.59 -2.02
N GLY A 108 -8.81 7.16 -3.24
CA GLY A 108 -7.54 7.59 -3.82
C GLY A 108 -6.80 8.65 -2.99
N GLU A 109 -7.53 9.60 -2.39
CA GLU A 109 -6.93 10.62 -1.50
C GLU A 109 -6.45 10.00 -0.17
N VAL A 110 -7.19 9.02 0.35
CA VAL A 110 -6.78 8.25 1.53
C VAL A 110 -5.51 7.44 1.25
N LEU A 111 -5.44 6.76 0.10
CA LEU A 111 -4.26 5.96 -0.31
C LEU A 111 -3.01 6.81 -0.49
N LYS A 112 -3.15 8.04 -1.00
CA LYS A 112 -2.03 9.00 -1.11
C LYS A 112 -1.63 9.61 0.25
N GLY A 113 -2.39 9.36 1.31
CA GLY A 113 -2.19 9.99 2.62
C GLY A 113 -2.52 11.48 2.65
N VAL A 114 -3.27 11.99 1.66
CA VAL A 114 -3.68 13.41 1.57
C VAL A 114 -4.80 13.72 2.56
N ILE A 115 -5.69 12.75 2.79
CA ILE A 115 -6.74 12.84 3.80
C ILE A 115 -6.77 11.58 4.67
N LYS A 116 -7.22 11.73 5.90
CA LYS A 116 -7.58 10.65 6.82
C LYS A 116 -8.96 10.09 6.46
N PRO A 117 -9.25 8.82 6.79
CA PRO A 117 -10.54 8.23 6.44
C PRO A 117 -11.77 9.00 6.93
N TRP A 118 -11.75 9.60 8.13
CA TRP A 118 -12.88 10.38 8.65
C TRP A 118 -13.11 11.71 7.95
N GLU A 119 -12.15 12.21 7.17
CA GLU A 119 -12.32 13.41 6.35
C GLU A 119 -13.10 13.10 5.06
N CYS A 120 -13.24 11.82 4.70
CA CYS A 120 -14.07 11.41 3.57
C CYS A 120 -15.56 11.53 3.92
N LYS A 121 -16.32 12.24 3.08
CA LYS A 121 -17.73 12.61 3.33
C LYS A 121 -18.66 11.42 3.56
N VAL A 122 -18.33 10.25 3.03
CA VAL A 122 -19.16 9.04 3.14
C VAL A 122 -18.64 8.05 4.19
N PHE A 123 -17.52 8.32 4.85
CA PHE A 123 -16.90 7.40 5.80
C PHE A 123 -17.78 7.20 7.05
N GLY A 124 -18.06 5.93 7.37
CA GLY A 124 -18.81 5.54 8.55
C GLY A 124 -20.29 5.93 8.53
N THR A 125 -20.77 6.50 7.43
CA THR A 125 -22.17 6.85 7.19
C THR A 125 -22.73 5.98 6.06
N ALA A 126 -22.57 6.42 4.82
CA ALA A 126 -22.99 5.66 3.64
C ALA A 126 -22.00 4.54 3.28
N CYS A 127 -20.73 4.68 3.66
CA CYS A 127 -19.68 3.68 3.48
C CYS A 127 -19.34 3.06 4.85
N THR A 128 -19.76 1.82 5.06
CA THR A 128 -19.45 1.00 6.26
C THR A 128 -18.93 -0.38 5.84
N PRO A 129 -18.38 -1.20 6.75
CA PRO A 129 -17.99 -2.57 6.41
C PRO A 129 -19.13 -3.42 5.83
N GLU A 130 -20.37 -3.22 6.31
CA GLU A 130 -21.56 -3.93 5.81
C GLU A 130 -22.05 -3.38 4.47
N ARG A 131 -21.79 -2.09 4.21
CA ARG A 131 -22.19 -1.39 2.98
C ARG A 131 -21.00 -0.61 2.41
N PRO A 132 -19.97 -1.31 1.89
CA PRO A 132 -18.76 -0.64 1.46
C PRO A 132 -18.98 0.04 0.10
N ILE A 133 -18.62 1.32 0.02
CA ILE A 133 -18.62 2.08 -1.24
C ILE A 133 -17.24 2.02 -1.90
N GLY A 134 -16.17 2.12 -1.11
CA GLY A 134 -14.79 2.17 -1.60
C GLY A 134 -13.97 0.96 -1.17
N THR A 135 -12.92 0.64 -1.94
CA THR A 135 -12.03 -0.50 -1.69
C THR A 135 -11.33 -0.44 -0.35
N CYS A 136 -10.99 0.75 0.14
CA CYS A 136 -10.37 0.92 1.46
C CYS A 136 -11.29 0.51 2.61
N MET A 137 -12.60 0.34 2.38
CA MET A 137 -13.55 -0.19 3.38
C MET A 137 -13.79 -1.70 3.21
N VAL A 138 -13.53 -2.26 2.03
CA VAL A 138 -13.68 -3.70 1.75
C VAL A 138 -12.45 -4.49 2.23
N SER A 139 -11.25 -3.95 1.98
CA SER A 139 -10.00 -4.66 2.28
C SER A 139 -9.76 -4.74 3.78
N SER A 140 -9.30 -5.90 4.27
CA SER A 140 -8.83 -6.09 5.64
C SER A 140 -7.62 -5.22 5.99
N GLU A 141 -6.82 -4.87 4.99
CA GLU A 141 -5.68 -3.95 5.10
C GLU A 141 -6.07 -2.50 4.77
N GLY A 142 -7.34 -2.28 4.40
CA GLY A 142 -7.82 -0.97 4.00
C GLY A 142 -7.81 0.02 5.17
N ALA A 143 -7.23 1.20 4.95
CA ALA A 143 -7.17 2.23 5.97
C ALA A 143 -8.57 2.61 6.49
N CYS A 144 -9.59 2.70 5.64
CA CYS A 144 -10.94 3.01 6.10
C CYS A 144 -11.50 1.90 7.02
N ALA A 145 -11.35 0.63 6.64
CA ALA A 145 -11.79 -0.49 7.48
C ALA A 145 -11.05 -0.48 8.84
N ALA A 146 -9.73 -0.28 8.84
CA ALA A 146 -8.94 -0.20 10.05
C ALA A 146 -9.39 0.95 10.97
N TYR A 147 -9.59 2.15 10.42
CA TYR A 147 -10.09 3.30 11.18
C TYR A 147 -11.53 3.12 11.67
N TYR A 148 -12.40 2.45 10.91
CA TYR A 148 -13.76 2.17 11.34
C TYR A 148 -13.79 1.21 12.54
N ASN A 149 -13.00 0.14 12.47
CA ASN A 149 -12.96 -0.91 13.48
C ASN A 149 -12.23 -0.49 14.75
N TYR A 150 -11.13 0.25 14.62
CA TYR A 150 -10.21 0.52 15.73
C TYR A 150 -10.00 2.01 16.04
N GLY A 151 -10.43 2.90 15.15
CA GLY A 151 -10.17 4.36 15.25
C GLY A 151 -11.06 5.12 16.23
N ARG A 152 -11.94 4.45 17.00
CA ARG A 152 -12.85 5.09 17.97
C ARG A 152 -12.11 5.97 19.00
N PHE A 153 -10.87 5.61 19.35
CA PHE A 153 -10.03 6.37 20.28
C PHE A 153 -9.24 7.52 19.64
N ALA A 154 -9.23 7.66 18.30
CA ALA A 154 -8.51 8.73 17.60
C ALA A 154 -9.33 10.02 17.49
N ARG A 155 -10.68 9.93 17.48
CA ARG A 155 -11.58 11.09 17.33
C ARG A 155 -11.54 12.08 18.49
N GLU A 156 -11.18 11.63 19.69
CA GLU A 156 -11.09 12.49 20.88
C GLU A 156 -9.74 13.23 20.98
N ARG A 157 -8.70 12.77 20.27
CA ARG A 157 -7.33 13.29 20.40
C ARG A 157 -6.98 14.43 19.43
N GLU A 158 -7.77 14.66 18.39
CA GLU A 158 -7.53 15.75 17.42
C GLU A 158 -8.21 17.08 17.80
N VAL A 159 -8.87 17.14 18.97
CA VAL A 159 -9.21 18.41 19.61
C VAL A 159 -8.01 18.86 20.44
N VAL A 160 -6.95 19.31 19.77
CA VAL A 160 -5.84 20.06 20.38
C VAL A 160 -5.52 21.25 19.49
#